data_AF-A0A372Q6T7-F1
#
_entry.id   AF-A0A372Q6T7-F1
#
_cell.length_a   1.000
_cell.length_b   1.000
_cell.length_c   1.000
_cell.angle_alpha   90.00
_cell.angle_beta   90.00
_cell.angle_gamma   90.00
#
_symmetry.space_group_name_H-M   'P 1'
#
loop_
_entity.id
_entity.type
_entity.pdbx_description
1 polymer ?
#
loop_
_entity_poly.entity_id
_entity_poly.type
_entity_poly.pdbx_seq_one_letter_code
_entity_poly.pdbx_strand_id
1 'polypeptide(L)'
;MVLRLTDKMLEKVKFWIIQERIGISTQYNLLVALFSDKVINKKDLSNAIQQFKKQVKPSKNDACQILTELYLKKDNDLRWIIKLCFDVKERKLNSLFWMSAD
;
A
#
# COMPACT_ATOMS: atom_id res chain seq x y z
N MET A 1 29.81 5.22 5.00
CA MET A 1 29.09 6.27 4.27
C MET A 1 27.91 5.58 3.57
N VAL A 2 26.69 5.73 4.08
CA VAL A 2 25.49 5.04 3.52
C VAL A 2 24.92 5.95 2.42
N LEU A 3 25.00 5.51 1.17
CA LEU A 3 24.53 6.26 0.00
C LEU A 3 23.00 6.28 -0.03
N ARG A 4 22.41 7.47 0.17
CA ARG A 4 20.98 7.72 -0.07
C ARG A 4 20.69 7.64 -1.57
N LEU A 5 19.49 7.19 -1.92
CA LEU A 5 18.98 7.22 -3.30
C LEU A 5 19.09 8.66 -3.85
N THR A 6 19.62 8.81 -5.06
CA THR A 6 19.64 10.12 -5.72
C THR A 6 18.26 10.49 -6.28
N ASP A 7 18.03 11.78 -6.55
CA ASP A 7 16.73 12.27 -7.02
C ASP A 7 16.22 11.53 -8.26
N LYS A 8 17.10 11.24 -9.24
CA LYS A 8 16.76 10.45 -10.43
C LYS A 8 16.23 9.05 -10.12
N MET A 9 16.73 8.42 -9.05
CA MET A 9 16.28 7.11 -8.60
C MET A 9 14.92 7.22 -7.91
N LEU A 10 14.73 8.26 -7.10
CA LEU A 10 13.46 8.55 -6.43
C LEU A 10 12.34 8.84 -7.44
N GLU A 11 12.61 9.56 -8.52
CA GLU A 11 11.65 9.79 -9.60
C GLU A 11 11.19 8.48 -10.27
N LYS A 12 12.13 7.57 -10.57
CA LYS A 12 11.80 6.24 -11.12
C LYS A 12 10.97 5.41 -10.16
N VAL A 13 11.34 5.37 -8.88
CA VAL A 13 10.58 4.66 -7.84
C VAL A 13 9.16 5.23 -7.71
N LYS A 14 9.01 6.56 -7.73
CA LYS A 14 7.70 7.21 -7.70
C LYS A 14 6.84 6.83 -8.90
N PHE A 15 7.43 6.82 -10.11
CA PHE A 15 6.73 6.40 -11.32
C PHE A 15 6.23 4.95 -11.22
N TRP A 16 7.09 4.01 -10.80
CA TRP A 16 6.72 2.59 -10.69
C TRP A 16 5.69 2.29 -9.59
N ILE A 17 5.67 3.10 -8.52
CA ILE A 17 4.68 2.95 -7.44
C ILE A 17 3.32 3.52 -7.85
N ILE A 18 3.29 4.69 -8.50
CA ILE A 18 2.05 5.40 -8.81
C ILE A 18 1.38 4.85 -10.08
N GLN A 19 2.16 4.58 -11.14
CA GLN A 19 1.64 4.22 -12.45
C GLN A 19 1.60 2.70 -12.66
N GLU A 20 2.68 1.98 -12.32
CA GLU A 20 2.85 0.58 -12.74
C GLU A 20 2.62 -0.45 -11.61
N ARG A 21 2.43 0.00 -10.36
CA ARG A 21 2.27 -0.84 -9.14
C ARG A 21 3.29 -1.98 -9.04
N ILE A 22 4.53 -1.74 -9.45
CA ILE A 22 5.58 -2.77 -9.51
C ILE A 22 6.01 -3.18 -8.09
N GLY A 23 6.22 -4.49 -7.88
CA GLY A 23 6.72 -5.05 -6.63
C GLY A 23 8.16 -4.65 -6.28
N ILE A 24 8.49 -4.62 -4.98
CA ILE A 24 9.78 -4.11 -4.46
C ILE A 24 11.00 -4.87 -4.98
N SER A 25 10.88 -6.19 -5.19
CA SER A 25 11.96 -7.02 -5.75
C SER A 25 12.29 -6.63 -7.18
N THR A 26 11.27 -6.43 -8.01
CA THR A 26 11.43 -5.98 -9.40
C THR A 26 11.99 -4.56 -9.46
N GLN A 27 11.50 -3.64 -8.62
CA GLN A 27 12.04 -2.27 -8.54
C GLN A 27 13.52 -2.27 -8.15
N TYR A 28 13.94 -3.15 -7.23
CA TYR A 28 15.35 -3.27 -6.84
C TYR A 28 16.22 -3.73 -8.01
N ASN A 29 15.81 -4.79 -8.71
CA ASN A 29 16.57 -5.30 -9.86
C ASN A 29 16.67 -4.27 -10.99
N LEU A 30 15.58 -3.55 -11.27
CA LEU A 30 15.57 -2.48 -12.27
C LEU A 30 16.49 -1.32 -11.87
N LEU A 31 16.50 -0.93 -10.60
CA LEU A 31 17.40 0.10 -10.10
C LEU A 31 18.86 -0.31 -10.20
N VAL A 32 19.20 -1.55 -9.86
CA VAL A 32 20.58 -2.06 -9.97
C VAL A 32 21.01 -2.13 -11.43
N ALA A 33 20.12 -2.50 -12.35
CA ALA A 33 20.41 -2.54 -13.78
C ALA A 33 20.58 -1.13 -14.38
N LEU A 34 19.76 -0.16 -13.96
CA LEU A 34 19.80 1.22 -14.48
C LEU A 34 20.91 2.08 -13.85
N PHE A 35 21.34 1.75 -12.63
CA PHE A 35 22.33 2.49 -11.86
C PHE A 35 23.40 1.53 -11.31
N SER A 36 24.02 0.76 -12.20
CA SER A 36 25.02 -0.26 -11.86
C SER A 36 26.28 0.32 -11.20
N ASP A 37 26.50 1.62 -11.35
CA ASP A 37 27.58 2.40 -10.74
C ASP A 37 27.32 2.71 -9.25
N LYS A 38 26.11 2.46 -8.74
CA LYS A 38 25.72 2.85 -7.38
C LYS A 38 25.39 1.66 -6.49
N VAL A 39 25.83 1.74 -5.23
CA VAL A 39 25.43 0.78 -4.20
C VAL A 39 24.04 1.13 -3.70
N ILE A 40 23.06 0.27 -4.02
CA ILE A 40 21.66 0.48 -3.67
C ILE A 40 21.31 -0.33 -2.43
N ASN A 41 20.99 0.37 -1.34
CA ASN A 41 20.54 -0.25 -0.12
C ASN A 41 19.05 -0.60 -0.20
N LYS A 42 18.71 -1.87 0.01
CA LYS A 42 17.32 -2.36 0.04
C LYS A 42 16.46 -1.65 1.09
N LYS A 43 17.06 -1.25 2.23
CA LYS A 43 16.36 -0.54 3.30
C LYS A 43 15.92 0.85 2.86
N ASP A 44 16.80 1.57 2.16
CA ASP A 44 16.50 2.91 1.65
C ASP A 44 15.44 2.88 0.54
N LEU A 45 15.50 1.87 -0.34
CA LEU A 45 14.44 1.62 -1.32
C LEU A 45 13.09 1.34 -0.64
N SER A 46 13.07 0.47 0.38
CA SER A 46 11.85 0.17 1.14
C SER A 46 11.27 1.42 1.80
N ASN A 47 12.13 2.26 2.40
CA ASN A 47 11.71 3.51 3.02
C ASN A 47 11.12 4.49 1.99
N ALA A 48 11.76 4.67 0.83
CA ALA A 48 11.27 5.52 -0.23
C ALA A 48 9.92 5.04 -0.77
N ILE A 49 9.77 3.73 -1.02
CA ILE A 49 8.51 3.13 -1.45
C ILE A 49 7.40 3.37 -0.43
N GLN A 50 7.67 3.18 0.86
CA GLN A 50 6.67 3.45 1.90
C GLN A 50 6.26 4.92 1.95
N GLN A 51 7.21 5.84 1.80
CA GLN A 51 6.91 7.28 1.75
C GLN A 51 6.01 7.63 0.55
N PHE A 52 6.30 7.09 -0.64
CA PHE A 52 5.46 7.34 -1.81
C PHE A 52 4.09 6.68 -1.70
N LYS A 53 4.00 5.46 -1.14
CA LYS A 53 2.71 4.81 -0.86
C LYS A 53 1.83 5.62 0.09
N LYS A 54 2.41 6.30 1.10
CA LYS A 54 1.67 7.20 1.99
C LYS A 54 1.12 8.44 1.28
N GLN A 55 1.80 8.90 0.23
CA GLN A 55 1.37 10.08 -0.56
C GLN A 55 0.30 9.73 -1.60
N VAL A 56 0.26 8.48 -2.05
CA VAL A 56 -0.84 7.98 -2.87
C VAL A 56 -2.07 7.88 -1.95
N LYS A 57 -3.07 8.74 -2.19
CA LYS A 57 -4.38 8.62 -1.51
C LYS A 57 -4.83 7.16 -1.62
N PRO A 58 -5.34 6.54 -0.54
CA PRO A 58 -5.92 5.21 -0.64
C PRO A 58 -6.91 5.24 -1.80
N SER A 59 -6.75 4.30 -2.74
CA SER A 59 -7.71 4.21 -3.84
C SER A 59 -9.08 4.04 -3.20
N LYS A 60 -10.12 4.72 -3.69
CA LYS A 60 -11.50 4.57 -3.17
C LYS A 60 -12.00 3.12 -3.07
N ASN A 61 -11.29 2.17 -3.67
CA ASN A 61 -11.51 0.72 -3.61
C ASN A 61 -10.64 -0.04 -2.57
N ASP A 62 -9.96 0.64 -1.65
CA ASP A 62 -9.26 -0.05 -0.57
C ASP A 62 -10.28 -0.62 0.43
N ALA A 63 -10.29 -1.95 0.57
CA ALA A 63 -11.16 -2.65 1.52
C ALA A 63 -10.92 -2.17 2.96
N CYS A 64 -9.70 -1.75 3.31
CA CYS A 64 -9.40 -1.16 4.61
C CYS A 64 -10.12 0.17 4.82
N GLN A 65 -10.24 0.99 3.77
CA GLN A 65 -10.92 2.28 3.85
C GLN A 65 -12.43 2.08 3.98
N ILE A 66 -13.02 1.20 3.17
CA ILE A 66 -14.44 0.84 3.26
C ILE A 66 -14.76 0.30 4.66
N LEU A 67 -13.92 -0.58 5.19
CA LEU A 67 -14.11 -1.13 6.53
C LEU A 67 -14.06 -0.06 7.62
N THR A 68 -13.13 0.89 7.50
CA THR A 68 -13.01 2.02 8.44
C THR A 68 -14.28 2.89 8.41
N GLU A 69 -14.77 3.21 7.21
CA GLU A 69 -16.00 4.00 7.05
C GLU A 69 -17.23 3.30 7.63
N LEU A 70 -17.36 1.97 7.43
CA LEU A 70 -18.45 1.20 8.01
C LEU A 70 -18.43 1.24 9.55
N TYR A 71 -17.26 1.05 10.17
CA TYR A 71 -17.16 1.13 11.64
C TYR A 71 -17.49 2.52 12.18
N LEU A 72 -17.10 3.60 11.50
CA LEU A 72 -17.50 4.96 11.87
C LEU A 72 -19.03 5.13 11.80
N LYS A 73 -19.69 4.57 10.77
CA LYS A 73 -21.16 4.62 10.69
C LYS A 73 -21.83 3.82 11.80
N LYS A 74 -21.26 2.67 12.19
CA LYS A 74 -21.76 1.87 13.31
C LYS A 74 -21.58 2.54 14.67
N ASP A 75 -20.51 3.30 14.85
CA ASP A 75 -20.30 4.08 16.07
C ASP A 75 -21.36 5.18 16.21
N ASN A 76 -21.78 5.78 15.08
CA ASN A 76 -22.85 6.79 15.05
C ASN A 76 -24.25 6.17 15.18
N ASP A 77 -24.51 5.01 14.57
CA ASP A 77 -25.77 4.28 14.69
C ASP A 77 -25.52 2.78 14.88
N LEU A 78 -25.79 2.30 16.10
CA LEU A 78 -25.58 0.91 16.51
C LEU A 78 -26.43 -0.11 15.73
N ARG A 79 -27.46 0.33 14.98
CA ARG A 79 -28.28 -0.53 14.12
C ARG A 79 -27.53 -1.01 12.87
N TRP A 80 -26.39 -0.42 12.55
CA TRP A 80 -25.53 -0.90 11.47
C TRP A 80 -24.98 -2.30 11.77
N ILE A 81 -25.27 -3.23 10.86
CA ILE A 81 -24.71 -4.58 10.91
C ILE A 81 -23.48 -4.60 10.02
N ILE A 82 -22.35 -5.04 10.57
CA ILE A 82 -21.09 -5.26 9.85
C ILE A 82 -20.63 -6.67 10.17
N LYS A 83 -20.46 -7.51 9.15
CA LYS A 83 -20.00 -8.90 9.27
C LYS A 83 -18.80 -9.14 8.37
N LEU A 84 -17.70 -9.53 9.01
CA LEU A 84 -16.44 -9.89 8.37
C LEU A 84 -16.32 -11.41 8.33
N CYS A 85 -15.98 -11.98 7.18
CA CYS A 85 -15.63 -13.39 7.07
C CYS A 85 -14.15 -13.50 6.71
N PHE A 86 -13.35 -13.99 7.64
CA PHE A 86 -11.94 -14.28 7.43
C PHE A 86 -11.76 -15.74 7.03
N ASP A 87 -10.89 -15.97 6.05
CA ASP A 87 -10.31 -17.29 5.87
C ASP A 87 -9.20 -17.47 6.92
N VAL A 88 -9.42 -18.40 7.85
CA VAL A 88 -8.51 -18.65 8.97
C VAL A 88 -7.19 -19.26 8.49
N LYS A 89 -7.20 -20.04 7.40
CA LYS A 89 -5.99 -20.66 6.84
C LYS A 89 -5.14 -19.62 6.13
N GLU A 90 -5.77 -18.77 5.33
CA GLU A 90 -5.07 -17.78 4.51
C GLU A 90 -4.81 -16.45 5.23
N ARG A 91 -5.40 -16.23 6.42
CA ARG A 91 -5.39 -14.96 7.16
C ARG A 91 -5.81 -13.77 6.29
N LYS A 92 -6.75 -14.00 5.38
CA LYS A 92 -7.27 -13.01 4.43
C LYS A 92 -8.74 -12.74 4.70
N LEU A 93 -9.15 -11.49 4.52
CA LEU A 93 -10.56 -11.14 4.48
C LEU A 93 -11.15 -11.70 3.19
N ASN A 94 -12.09 -12.65 3.30
CA ASN A 94 -12.69 -13.32 2.17
C ASN A 94 -13.97 -12.62 1.71
N SER A 95 -14.78 -12.14 2.66
CA SER A 95 -16.00 -11.38 2.34
C SER A 95 -16.36 -10.38 3.43
N LEU A 96 -17.01 -9.29 3.02
CA LEU A 96 -17.51 -8.22 3.87
C LEU A 96 -18.99 -8.00 3.56
N PHE A 97 -19.84 -8.13 4.58
CA PHE A 97 -21.27 -7.84 4.49
C PHE A 97 -21.64 -6.69 5.42
N TRP A 98 -22.51 -5.80 4.96
CA TRP A 98 -23.08 -4.75 5.79
C TRP A 98 -24.55 -4.50 5.47
N MET A 99 -25.28 -3.98 6.45
CA MET A 99 -26.66 -3.54 6.29
C MET A 99 -26.80 -2.16 6.93
N SER A 100 -27.40 -1.23 6.19
CA SER A 100 -27.75 0.11 6.69
C SER A 100 -28.83 0.02 7.75
N ALA A 101 -28.93 1.06 8.58
CA ALA A 101 -30.03 1.23 9.52
C ALA A 101 -31.35 1.67 8.87
N ASP A 102 -31.29 2.01 7.57
CA ASP A 102 -32.41 2.39 6.69
C ASP A 102 -32.78 1.25 5.74
#